data_AF-A0A645IVQ3-F1
#
_entry.id   AF-A0A645IVQ3-F1
#
_cell.length_a   1.000
_cell.length_b   1.000
_cell.length_c   1.000
_cell.angle_alpha   90.00
_cell.angle_beta   90.00
_cell.angle_gamma   90.00
#
_symmetry.space_group_name_H-M   'P 1'
#
loop_
_entity.id
_entity.type
_entity.pdbx_description
1 polymer ?
#
loop_
_entity_poly.entity_id
_entity_poly.type
_entity_poly.pdbx_seq_one_letter_code
_entity_poly.pdbx_strand_id
1 'polypeptide(L)' 'MDEIAMGAARGLENLHLITYNIPAGKYIDHGPIFYKDGSRPTYVNSIALDKEGNVYTLARFLHNGKEVEDLVKIPDPFGK' A
#
# COMPACT_ATOMS: atom_id res chain seq x y z
N MET A 1 -7.73 -28.74 -6.04
CA MET A 1 -7.84 -27.65 -7.03
C MET A 1 -7.85 -26.40 -6.18
N ASP A 2 -6.71 -25.72 -6.11
CA ASP A 2 -6.52 -24.61 -5.16
C ASP A 2 -7.42 -23.44 -5.58
N GLU A 3 -8.52 -23.24 -4.85
CA GLU A 3 -9.36 -22.07 -5.00
C GLU A 3 -8.59 -20.85 -4.46
N ILE A 4 -7.98 -20.11 -5.38
CA ILE A 4 -7.40 -18.80 -5.09
C ILE A 4 -8.57 -17.88 -4.75
N ALA A 5 -8.63 -17.42 -3.49
CA ALA A 5 -9.65 -16.48 -3.03
C ALA A 5 -9.69 -15.24 -3.95
N MET A 6 -10.87 -14.67 -4.18
CA MET A 6 -10.99 -13.41 -4.93
C MET A 6 -10.11 -12.33 -4.28
N GLY A 7 -9.14 -11.80 -5.05
CA GLY A 7 -8.17 -10.82 -4.55
C GLY A 7 -6.85 -11.41 -4.02
N ALA A 8 -6.67 -12.73 -4.03
CA ALA A 8 -5.38 -13.31 -3.70
C ALA A 8 -4.35 -13.05 -4.82
N ALA A 9 -3.16 -12.61 -4.40
CA ALA A 9 -2.09 -12.21 -5.30
C ALA A 9 -1.66 -13.39 -6.20
N ARG A 10 -1.51 -13.13 -7.50
CA ARG A 10 -1.04 -14.13 -8.48
C ARG A 10 0.50 -14.24 -8.53
N GLY A 11 1.19 -13.61 -7.60
CA GLY A 11 2.63 -13.53 -7.48
C GLY A 11 3.05 -12.48 -6.45
N LEU A 12 4.35 -12.28 -6.28
CA LEU A 12 4.90 -11.19 -5.46
C LEU A 12 4.83 -9.88 -6.26
N GLU A 13 3.89 -9.02 -5.90
CA GLU A 13 3.68 -7.70 -6.53
C GLU A 13 4.06 -6.59 -5.54
N ASN A 14 4.43 -5.42 -6.07
CA ASN A 14 4.64 -4.24 -5.24
C ASN A 14 3.30 -3.55 -4.99
N LEU A 15 3.10 -3.05 -3.78
CA LEU A 15 2.05 -2.07 -3.53
C LEU A 15 2.43 -0.75 -4.21
N HIS A 16 1.58 -0.26 -5.10
CA HIS A 16 1.71 1.07 -5.69
C HIS A 16 0.63 1.99 -5.14
N LEU A 17 0.97 3.25 -4.90
CA LEU A 17 -0.01 4.29 -4.64
C LEU A 17 -0.30 5.04 -5.94
N ILE A 18 -1.56 5.07 -6.34
CA ILE A 18 -2.01 5.72 -7.57
C ILE A 18 -3.02 6.79 -7.21
N THR A 19 -2.90 7.95 -7.87
CA THR A 19 -3.94 8.97 -7.85
C THR A 19 -4.48 9.23 -9.24
N TYR A 20 -5.80 9.40 -9.31
CA TYR A 20 -6.49 9.79 -10.53
C TYR A 20 -7.38 11.00 -10.24
N ASN A 21 -7.05 12.14 -10.83
CA ASN A 21 -7.90 13.31 -10.81
C ASN A 21 -8.95 13.19 -11.93
N ILE A 22 -10.20 12.90 -11.55
CA ILE A 22 -11.29 12.66 -12.51
C ILE A 22 -11.58 13.89 -13.37
N PRO A 23 -11.78 15.11 -12.83
CA PRO A 23 -12.06 16.29 -13.67
C PRO A 23 -10.94 16.63 -14.66
N ALA A 24 -9.68 16.48 -14.25
CA ALA A 24 -8.52 16.81 -15.08
C ALA A 24 -8.07 15.63 -15.97
N GLY A 25 -8.64 14.43 -15.81
CA GLY A 25 -8.18 13.21 -16.48
C GLY A 25 -6.71 12.88 -16.19
N LYS A 26 -6.19 13.26 -15.01
CA LYS A 26 -4.75 13.14 -14.70
C LYS A 26 -4.48 11.91 -13.83
N TYR A 27 -3.71 10.98 -14.38
CA TYR A 27 -3.17 9.81 -13.69
C TYR A 27 -1.76 10.08 -13.18
N ILE A 28 -1.46 9.64 -11.96
CA ILE A 28 -0.10 9.64 -11.39
C ILE A 28 0.09 8.32 -10.62
N ASP A 29 1.13 7.57 -10.98
CA ASP A 29 1.69 6.49 -10.17
C ASP A 29 2.83 7.05 -9.32
N HIS A 30 2.68 6.98 -8.00
CA HIS A 30 3.69 7.46 -7.04
C HIS A 30 4.82 6.46 -6.84
N GLY A 31 4.73 5.30 -7.49
CA GLY A 31 5.73 4.25 -7.47
C GLY A 31 5.49 3.20 -6.38
N PRO A 32 6.39 2.20 -6.32
CA PRO A 32 6.30 1.12 -5.35
C PRO A 32 6.60 1.61 -3.92
N ILE A 33 5.81 1.11 -2.98
CA ILE A 33 5.98 1.36 -1.54
C ILE A 33 6.86 0.26 -0.93
N PHE A 34 7.87 0.69 -0.16
CA PHE A 34 8.74 -0.19 0.60
C PHE A 34 8.82 0.26 2.06
N TYR A 35 9.03 -0.69 2.95
CA TYR A 35 9.43 -0.41 4.33
C TYR A 35 10.88 0.05 4.39
N LYS A 36 11.30 0.58 5.55
CA LYS A 36 12.65 1.12 5.75
C LYS A 36 13.77 0.09 5.52
N ASP A 37 13.49 -1.19 5.72
CA ASP A 37 14.42 -2.29 5.49
C ASP A 37 14.44 -2.77 4.02
N GLY A 38 13.69 -2.11 3.13
CA GLY A 38 13.55 -2.48 1.72
C GLY A 38 12.59 -3.64 1.46
N SER A 39 12.00 -4.23 2.50
CA SER A 39 10.91 -5.19 2.34
C SER A 39 9.63 -4.48 1.85
N ARG A 40 8.69 -5.26 1.30
CA ARG A 40 7.47 -4.72 0.69
C ARG A 40 6.23 -5.07 1.51
N PRO A 41 5.21 -4.19 1.58
CA PRO A 41 3.92 -4.52 2.17
C PRO A 41 3.26 -5.69 1.44
N THR A 42 2.65 -6.60 2.19
CA THR A 42 1.86 -7.71 1.65
C THR A 42 0.49 -7.77 2.30
N TYR A 43 -0.46 -8.49 1.70
CA TYR A 43 -1.84 -8.60 2.20
C TYR A 43 -2.47 -7.24 2.50
N VAL A 44 -2.26 -6.28 1.59
CA VAL A 44 -2.68 -4.90 1.77
C VAL A 44 -4.19 -4.81 1.63
N ASN A 45 -4.85 -4.18 2.60
CA ASN A 45 -6.27 -3.90 2.53
C ASN A 45 -6.58 -2.52 3.13
N SER A 46 -7.74 -1.97 2.77
CA SER A 46 -8.23 -0.67 3.21
C SER A 46 -7.34 0.52 2.82
N ILE A 47 -7.94 1.70 2.79
CA ILE A 47 -7.23 2.96 2.58
C ILE A 47 -7.94 4.05 3.37
N ALA A 48 -7.16 4.86 4.08
CA ALA A 48 -7.65 6.04 4.80
C ALA A 48 -6.68 7.21 4.59
N LEU A 49 -7.18 8.43 4.75
CA LEU A 49 -6.39 9.66 4.64
C LEU A 49 -6.62 10.56 5.86
N ASP A 50 -5.60 11.30 6.27
CA ASP A 50 -5.76 12.38 7.25
C ASP A 50 -5.74 13.78 6.59
N LYS A 51 -5.91 14.81 7.42
CA LYS A 51 -5.94 16.22 6.97
C LYS A 51 -4.59 16.74 6.51
N GLU A 52 -3.50 16.05 6.84
CA GLU A 52 -2.13 16.40 6.45
C GLU A 52 -1.73 15.71 5.13
N GLY A 53 -2.63 14.94 4.52
CA GLY A 53 -2.37 14.24 3.26
C GLY A 53 -1.70 12.89 3.42
N ASN A 54 -1.47 12.41 4.65
CA ASN A 54 -0.91 11.07 4.84
C ASN A 54 -1.92 10.00 4.44
N VAL A 55 -1.43 8.92 3.84
CA VAL A 55 -2.24 7.75 3.47
C VAL A 55 -1.96 6.62 4.45
N TYR A 56 -3.00 5.89 4.84
CA TYR A 56 -2.91 4.76 5.76
C TYR A 56 -3.56 3.52 5.13
N THR A 57 -2.97 2.36 5.38
CA THR A 57 -3.48 1.06 4.94
C THR A 57 -3.10 -0.01 5.97
N LEU A 58 -3.83 -1.12 6.01
CA LEU A 58 -3.41 -2.31 6.76
C LEU A 58 -2.55 -3.16 5.85
N ALA A 59 -1.40 -3.60 6.35
CA ALA A 59 -0.53 -4.51 5.63
C ALA A 59 0.28 -5.39 6.58
N ARG A 60 0.78 -6.51 6.04
CA ARG A 60 1.67 -7.42 6.76
C ARG A 60 3.13 -7.07 6.59
N PHE A 61 3.87 -7.17 7.69
CA PHE A 61 5.30 -6.97 7.77
C PHE A 61 5.93 -7.76 8.92
N LEU A 62 7.25 -7.93 8.87
CA LEU A 62 8.02 -8.50 9.97
C LEU A 62 8.31 -7.43 11.01
N HIS A 63 7.93 -7.68 12.24
CA HIS A 63 8.25 -6.86 13.39
C HIS A 63 8.88 -7.74 14.47
N ASN A 64 10.14 -7.47 14.82
CA ASN A 64 10.90 -8.25 15.81
C ASN A 64 10.87 -9.77 15.57
N GLY A 65 11.00 -10.19 14.31
CA GLY A 65 11.01 -11.60 13.91
C GLY A 65 9.63 -12.27 13.86
N LYS A 66 8.55 -11.53 14.10
CA LYS A 66 7.17 -12.02 13.99
C LYS A 66 6.44 -11.30 12.85
N GLU A 67 5.73 -12.06 12.02
CA GLU A 67 4.81 -11.46 11.04
C GLU A 67 3.58 -10.90 11.78
N VAL A 68 3.29 -9.62 11.53
CA VAL A 68 2.14 -8.90 12.08
C VAL A 68 1.39 -8.20 10.95
N GLU A 69 0.10 -7.95 11.17
CA GLU A 69 -0.74 -7.10 10.32
C GLU A 69 -1.11 -5.86 11.14
N ASP A 70 -0.71 -4.69 10.69
CA ASP A 70 -0.93 -3.43 11.41
C ASP A 70 -0.98 -2.23 10.45
N LEU A 71 -1.27 -1.06 10.99
CA LEU A 71 -1.40 0.20 10.28
C LEU A 71 -0.05 0.68 9.74
N VAL A 72 0.03 0.82 8.42
CA VAL A 72 1.17 1.41 7.71
C VAL A 72 0.82 2.83 7.30
N LYS A 73 1.69 3.78 7.65
CA LYS A 73 1.61 5.18 7.23
C LYS A 73 2.51 5.43 6.02
N ILE A 74 1.94 5.92 4.93
CA ILE A 74 2.64 6.48 3.77
C ILE A 74 2.59 8.02 3.93
N PRO A 75 3.70 8.66 4.32
CA PRO A 75 3.71 10.07 4.65
C PRO A 75 3.55 10.94 3.40
N ASP A 76 2.66 11.93 3.50
CA ASP A 76 2.32 12.95 2.49
C ASP A 76 2.82 12.67 1.04
N PRO A 77 2.24 11.68 0.34
CA PRO A 77 2.60 11.40 -1.06
C PRO A 77 2.17 12.51 -2.03
N PHE A 78 1.51 13.58 -1.55
CA PHE A 78 1.01 14.69 -2.37
C PHE A 78 1.81 15.98 -2.15
N GLY A 79 2.63 16.02 -1.11
CA GLY A 79 3.62 17.07 -0.86
C GLY A 79 4.63 17.15 -1.98
N LYS A 80 4.94 18.38 -2.39
CA LYS A 80 6.01 18.67 -3.37
C LYS A 80 7.39 18.44 -2.78
#